data_AF-A0A3M0I869-F1
#
_entry.id   AF-A0A3M0I869-F1
#
_cell.length_a   1.000
_cell.length_b   1.000
_cell.length_c   1.000
_cell.angle_alpha   90.00
_cell.angle_beta   90.00
_cell.angle_gamma   90.00
#
_symmetry.space_group_name_H-M   'P 1'
#
loop_
_entity.id
_entity.type
_entity.pdbx_description
1 polymer ?
#
loop_
_entity_poly.entity_id
_entity_poly.type
_entity_poly.pdbx_seq_one_letter_code
_entity_poly.pdbx_strand_id
1 'polypeptide(L)'
;MSALLGEWVNTDRHSAKGARRLSVTWHEEGMHEGMFVRAFGAGGPQPGDWGEAPAIVYTAPDTPSVAWSFSVVYDFGSRRTVVCAYHKTGILITTTATVLSGDGEGADHWARSFFHRTEARA
;
A
#
# COMPACT_ATOMS: atom_id res chain seq x y z
N MET A 1 -17.68 3.94 -6.86
CA MET A 1 -16.48 3.08 -6.84
C MET A 1 -15.25 3.97 -6.62
N SER A 2 -14.47 3.73 -5.56
CA SER A 2 -13.37 4.64 -5.15
C SER A 2 -12.21 4.64 -6.14
N ALA A 3 -11.56 5.79 -6.33
CA ALA A 3 -10.35 5.93 -7.14
C ALA A 3 -9.12 5.24 -6.54
N LEU A 4 -9.22 4.69 -5.32
CA LEU A 4 -8.16 3.93 -4.67
C LEU A 4 -8.19 2.44 -5.07
N LEU A 5 -9.34 1.91 -5.45
CA LEU A 5 -9.51 0.48 -5.74
C LEU A 5 -8.79 0.06 -7.02
N GLY A 6 -8.28 -1.17 -7.00
CA GLY A 6 -7.66 -1.84 -8.12
C GLY A 6 -6.21 -2.26 -7.88
N GLU A 7 -5.58 -2.66 -8.96
CA GLU A 7 -4.20 -3.11 -9.00
C GLU A 7 -3.26 -1.95 -9.36
N TRP A 8 -2.23 -1.76 -8.53
CA TRP A 8 -1.28 -0.68 -8.66
C TRP A 8 0.13 -1.23 -8.76
N VAL A 9 0.89 -0.78 -9.76
CA VAL A 9 2.28 -1.20 -10.00
C VAL A 9 3.21 -0.01 -9.85
N ASN A 10 4.27 -0.20 -9.06
CA ASN A 10 5.28 0.83 -8.84
C ASN A 10 5.99 1.14 -10.16
N THR A 11 6.13 2.42 -10.45
CA THR A 11 6.82 2.94 -11.64
C THR A 11 8.32 2.67 -11.57
N ASP A 12 8.91 2.62 -10.38
CA ASP A 12 10.28 2.20 -10.17
C ASP A 12 10.36 0.69 -9.91
N ARG A 13 10.69 -0.07 -10.96
CA ARG A 13 10.85 -1.54 -10.90
C ARG A 13 12.11 -1.99 -10.16
N HIS A 14 13.07 -1.09 -9.98
CA HIS A 14 14.36 -1.38 -9.36
C HIS A 14 14.41 -0.98 -7.90
N SER A 15 13.42 -0.24 -7.40
CA SER A 15 13.34 0.08 -5.98
C SER A 15 13.38 -1.20 -5.13
N ALA A 16 14.38 -1.27 -4.28
CA ALA A 16 14.47 -2.26 -3.20
C ALA A 16 13.64 -1.83 -1.98
N LYS A 17 13.09 -0.61 -1.98
CA LYS A 17 12.43 0.01 -0.84
C LYS A 17 10.94 0.15 -1.12
N GLY A 18 10.11 -0.39 -0.21
CA GLY A 18 8.66 -0.33 -0.30
C GLY A 18 8.03 -1.44 -1.16
N ALA A 19 6.73 -1.27 -1.43
CA ALA A 19 5.97 -2.20 -2.26
C ALA A 19 6.25 -1.97 -3.76
N ARG A 20 6.33 -3.06 -4.51
CA ARG A 20 6.37 -3.08 -5.99
C ARG A 20 4.98 -3.17 -6.59
N ARG A 21 4.04 -3.80 -5.87
CA ARG A 21 2.62 -3.88 -6.23
C ARG A 21 1.74 -3.70 -5.01
N LEU A 22 0.57 -3.11 -5.23
CA LEU A 22 -0.53 -3.06 -4.26
C LEU A 22 -1.81 -3.52 -4.94
N SER A 23 -2.55 -4.42 -4.30
CA SER A 23 -3.95 -4.72 -4.60
C SER A 23 -4.80 -4.02 -3.55
N VAL A 24 -5.72 -3.16 -3.98
CA VAL A 24 -6.65 -2.45 -3.09
C VAL A 24 -8.07 -2.89 -3.40
N THR A 25 -8.68 -3.58 -2.44
CA THR A 25 -10.01 -4.19 -2.57
C THR A 25 -10.99 -3.60 -1.56
N TRP A 26 -12.29 -3.74 -1.85
CA TRP A 26 -13.36 -3.47 -0.90
C TRP A 26 -14.07 -4.78 -0.60
N HIS A 27 -14.26 -5.08 0.68
CA HIS A 27 -14.98 -6.25 1.15
C HIS A 27 -16.35 -5.79 1.64
N GLU A 28 -17.42 -6.44 1.18
CA GLU A 28 -18.81 -6.02 1.44
C GLU A 28 -19.52 -6.87 2.51
N GLU A 29 -18.87 -7.92 3.04
CA GLU A 29 -19.55 -8.91 3.88
C GLU A 29 -18.84 -9.21 5.22
N GLY A 30 -19.65 -9.31 6.27
CA GLY A 30 -19.26 -9.80 7.59
C GLY A 30 -18.45 -8.80 8.43
N MET A 31 -17.68 -9.31 9.39
CA MET A 31 -16.81 -8.53 10.28
C MET A 31 -15.61 -7.89 9.55
N HIS A 32 -15.54 -8.07 8.23
CA HIS A 32 -14.46 -7.60 7.37
C HIS A 32 -14.98 -6.59 6.35
N GLU A 33 -16.09 -5.90 6.60
CA GLU A 33 -16.51 -4.80 5.74
C GLU A 33 -15.45 -3.67 5.76
N GLY A 34 -14.96 -3.28 4.59
CA GLY A 34 -14.02 -2.17 4.47
C GLY A 34 -12.97 -2.33 3.37
N MET A 35 -12.00 -1.42 3.38
CA MET A 35 -10.89 -1.43 2.43
C MET A 35 -9.75 -2.32 2.92
N PHE A 36 -9.24 -3.17 2.05
CA PHE A 36 -8.09 -4.03 2.32
C PHE A 36 -7.00 -3.77 1.30
N VAL A 37 -5.76 -3.91 1.75
CA VAL A 37 -4.57 -3.70 0.92
C VAL A 37 -3.66 -4.90 1.06
N ARG A 38 -3.37 -5.53 -0.08
CA ARG A 38 -2.32 -6.54 -0.18
C ARG A 38 -1.10 -5.93 -0.86
N ALA A 39 0.05 -6.03 -0.21
CA ALA A 39 1.29 -5.46 -0.71
C ALA A 39 2.28 -6.54 -1.12
N PHE A 40 3.07 -6.25 -2.14
CA PHE A 40 4.13 -7.14 -2.61
C PHE A 40 5.43 -6.36 -2.69
N GLY A 41 6.40 -6.68 -1.84
CA GLY A 41 7.70 -6.00 -1.77
C GLY A 41 8.75 -6.58 -2.71
N ALA A 42 9.98 -6.09 -2.56
CA ALA A 42 11.14 -6.70 -3.21
C ALA A 42 11.37 -8.13 -2.70
N GLY A 43 11.57 -9.06 -3.63
CA GLY A 43 11.85 -10.48 -3.40
C GLY A 43 12.21 -11.13 -4.74
N GLY A 44 13.03 -12.18 -4.72
CA GLY A 44 13.42 -12.94 -5.92
C GLY A 44 13.26 -14.44 -5.68
N PRO A 45 12.73 -15.22 -6.64
CA PRO A 45 12.33 -14.85 -8.01
C PRO A 45 10.95 -14.19 -8.15
N GLN A 46 10.10 -14.20 -7.12
CA GLN A 46 8.80 -13.50 -7.10
C GLN A 46 8.80 -12.38 -6.05
N PRO A 47 8.04 -11.29 -6.25
CA PRO A 47 7.83 -10.27 -5.23
C PRO A 47 7.36 -10.89 -3.91
N GLY A 48 8.00 -10.52 -2.80
CA GLY A 48 7.65 -11.04 -1.48
C GLY A 48 6.28 -10.53 -1.08
N ASP A 49 5.31 -11.43 -0.91
CA ASP A 49 3.96 -11.11 -0.45
C ASP A 49 4.00 -10.68 1.03
N TRP A 50 3.47 -9.49 1.31
CA TRP A 50 3.38 -8.95 2.67
C TRP A 50 2.10 -9.36 3.38
N GLY A 51 1.19 -10.02 2.67
CA GLY A 51 -0.16 -10.32 3.13
C GLY A 51 -1.13 -9.18 2.87
N GLU A 52 -2.39 -9.44 3.21
CA GLU A 52 -3.49 -8.50 3.15
C GLU A 52 -3.76 -7.92 4.54
N ALA A 53 -4.00 -6.62 4.62
CA ALA A 53 -4.26 -5.92 5.87
C ALA A 53 -5.39 -4.89 5.71
N PRO A 54 -6.21 -4.66 6.76
CA PRO A 54 -7.26 -3.66 6.73
C PRO A 54 -6.67 -2.25 6.65
N ALA A 55 -7.30 -1.38 5.89
CA ALA A 55 -6.88 -0.01 5.69
C ALA A 55 -7.84 0.98 6.37
N ILE A 56 -7.25 2.02 6.98
CA ILE A 56 -8.00 3.18 7.47
C ILE A 56 -8.15 4.14 6.30
N VAL A 57 -9.39 4.43 5.90
CA VAL A 57 -9.70 5.32 4.77
C VAL A 57 -9.90 6.75 5.28
N TYR A 58 -9.33 7.72 4.57
CA TYR A 58 -9.50 9.14 4.84
C TYR A 58 -10.08 9.87 3.63
N THR A 59 -10.89 10.87 3.91
CA THR A 59 -11.52 11.73 2.91
C THR A 59 -10.75 13.05 2.83
N ALA A 60 -10.87 13.76 1.70
CA ALA A 60 -10.25 15.08 1.60
C ALA A 60 -11.09 16.09 2.40
N PRO A 61 -10.46 17.10 3.05
CA PRO A 61 -11.18 18.07 3.89
C PRO A 61 -12.30 18.82 3.16
N ASP A 62 -12.13 19.05 1.86
CA ASP A 62 -13.06 19.76 0.98
C ASP A 62 -14.07 18.84 0.27
N THR A 63 -13.85 17.53 0.29
CA THR A 63 -14.71 16.52 -0.35
C THR A 63 -14.91 15.30 0.56
N PRO A 64 -15.67 15.45 1.67
CA PRO A 64 -15.79 14.43 2.71
C PRO A 64 -16.52 13.15 2.29
N SER A 65 -17.18 13.13 1.13
CA SER A 65 -17.87 11.95 0.59
C SER A 65 -16.98 11.08 -0.31
N VAL A 66 -15.75 11.50 -0.60
CA VAL A 66 -14.84 10.82 -1.53
C VAL A 66 -13.62 10.29 -0.78
N ALA A 67 -13.48 8.97 -0.75
CA ALA A 67 -12.26 8.32 -0.26
C ALA A 67 -11.05 8.80 -1.08
N TRP A 68 -10.12 9.48 -0.42
CA TRP A 68 -8.99 10.17 -1.06
C TRP A 68 -7.66 9.50 -0.76
N SER A 69 -7.53 8.94 0.44
CA SER A 69 -6.30 8.33 0.92
C SER A 69 -6.59 7.18 1.88
N PHE A 70 -5.57 6.38 2.16
CA PHE A 70 -5.62 5.35 3.19
C PHE A 70 -4.30 5.21 3.92
N SER A 71 -4.34 4.57 5.08
CA SER A 71 -3.15 4.00 5.72
C SER A 71 -3.36 2.52 6.02
N VAL A 72 -2.28 1.74 5.93
CA VAL A 72 -2.25 0.32 6.28
C VAL A 72 -0.94 0.01 7.00
N VAL A 73 -1.01 -0.91 7.96
CA VAL A 73 0.14 -1.34 8.76
C VAL A 73 0.41 -2.81 8.50
N TYR A 74 1.66 -3.12 8.15
CA TYR A 74 2.17 -4.48 8.08
C TYR A 74 3.14 -4.71 9.23
N ASP A 75 2.95 -5.80 9.96
CA ASP A 75 3.84 -6.22 11.03
C ASP A 75 4.43 -7.59 10.67
N PHE A 76 5.76 -7.63 10.55
CA PHE A 76 6.54 -8.82 10.21
C PHE A 76 7.32 -9.35 11.42
N GLY A 77 6.95 -8.98 12.64
CA GLY A 77 7.63 -9.32 13.88
C GLY A 77 8.80 -8.38 14.18
N SER A 78 9.94 -8.55 13.49
CA SER A 78 11.12 -7.70 13.66
C SER A 78 11.11 -6.44 12.79
N ARG A 79 10.08 -6.25 11.98
CA ARG A 79 9.92 -5.10 11.08
C ARG A 79 8.47 -4.69 11.03
N ARG A 80 8.21 -3.41 11.27
CA ARG A 80 6.89 -2.81 11.11
C ARG A 80 6.93 -1.79 9.99
N THR A 81 5.98 -1.86 9.05
CA THR A 81 5.88 -0.95 7.91
C THR A 81 4.51 -0.29 7.88
N VAL A 82 4.48 1.04 7.95
CA VAL A 82 3.26 1.84 7.72
C VAL A 82 3.30 2.35 6.29
N VAL A 83 2.24 2.06 5.53
CA VAL A 83 2.04 2.60 4.18
C VAL A 83 0.90 3.59 4.24
N CYS A 84 1.16 4.84 3.88
CA CYS A 84 0.11 5.83 3.62
C CYS A 84 0.05 6.05 2.11
N ALA A 85 -1.15 6.14 1.55
CA ALA A 85 -1.33 6.32 0.12
C ALA A 85 -2.44 7.32 -0.17
N TYR A 86 -2.31 8.12 -1.23
CA TYR A 86 -3.37 8.97 -1.74
C TYR A 86 -3.39 8.98 -3.26
N HIS A 87 -4.58 9.13 -3.82
CA HIS A 87 -4.75 9.20 -5.27
C HIS A 87 -4.69 10.65 -5.75
N LYS A 88 -3.91 10.90 -6.80
CA LYS A 88 -3.89 12.20 -7.48
C LYS A 88 -3.66 12.00 -8.97
N THR A 89 -4.56 12.53 -9.80
CA THR A 89 -4.40 12.58 -11.27
C THR A 89 -4.02 11.22 -11.91
N GLY A 90 -4.66 10.13 -11.50
CA GLY A 90 -4.43 8.79 -12.07
C GLY A 90 -3.25 8.01 -11.47
N ILE A 91 -2.52 8.61 -10.52
CA ILE A 91 -1.39 7.99 -9.84
C ILE A 91 -1.77 7.74 -8.38
N LEU A 92 -1.40 6.57 -7.86
CA LEU A 92 -1.39 6.32 -6.42
C LEU A 92 -0.01 6.64 -5.89
N ILE A 93 0.07 7.63 -5.01
CA ILE A 93 1.32 8.06 -4.39
C ILE A 93 1.36 7.44 -3.01
N THR A 94 2.43 6.72 -2.70
CA THR A 94 2.60 6.09 -1.39
C THR A 94 3.82 6.62 -0.67
N THR A 95 3.73 6.65 0.64
CA THR A 95 4.87 6.82 1.54
C THR A 95 4.92 5.63 2.47
N THR A 96 6.09 5.04 2.61
CA THR A 96 6.32 3.92 3.51
C THR A 96 7.28 4.34 4.60
N ALA A 97 6.90 4.19 5.86
CA ALA A 97 7.77 4.32 7.02
C ALA A 97 8.00 2.93 7.62
N THR A 98 9.26 2.51 7.67
CA THR A 98 9.64 1.20 8.18
C THR A 98 10.48 1.38 9.43
N VAL A 99 10.06 0.72 10.51
CA VAL A 99 10.80 0.63 11.77
C VAL A 99 11.28 -0.81 11.92
N LEU A 100 12.57 -0.96 12.25
CA LEU A 100 13.19 -2.25 12.51
C LEU A 100 13.36 -2.44 14.03
N SER A 101 13.06 -3.65 14.50
CA SER A 101 13.22 -4.03 15.90
C SER A 101 14.37 -5.02 16.04
N GLY A 102 15.27 -4.75 17.00
CA GLY A 102 16.40 -5.62 17.36
C GLY A 102 17.75 -5.18 16.78
N ASP A 103 18.80 -5.92 17.14
CA ASP A 103 20.21 -5.60 16.85
C ASP A 103 20.64 -5.98 15.41
N GLY A 104 19.69 -6.23 14.52
CA GLY A 104 19.93 -6.67 13.15
C GLY A 104 20.53 -5.57 12.27
N GLU A 105 21.11 -5.95 11.13
CA GLU A 105 21.57 -5.01 10.11
C GLU A 105 20.40 -4.23 9.49
N GLY A 106 20.47 -2.90 9.55
CA GLY A 106 19.52 -2.00 8.89
C GLY A 106 19.28 -0.73 9.68
N ALA A 107 18.62 0.22 9.04
CA ALA A 107 18.13 1.43 9.69
C ALA A 107 16.66 1.63 9.38
N ASP A 108 15.96 2.25 10.33
CA ASP A 108 14.66 2.84 10.08
C ASP A 108 14.75 3.70 8.82
N HIS A 109 13.77 3.55 7.95
CA HIS A 109 13.81 4.24 6.68
C HIS A 109 12.43 4.64 6.20
N TRP A 110 12.44 5.72 5.43
CA TRP A 110 11.28 6.25 4.77
C TRP A 110 11.52 6.23 3.26
N ALA A 111 10.46 5.94 2.50
CA ALA A 111 10.49 6.01 1.05
C ALA A 111 9.16 6.55 0.52
N ARG A 112 9.23 7.17 -0.66
CA ARG A 112 8.06 7.54 -1.45
C ARG A 112 8.08 6.73 -2.74
N SER A 113 6.91 6.33 -3.21
CA SER A 113 6.77 5.59 -4.45
C SER A 113 5.53 6.07 -5.22
N PHE A 114 5.59 5.88 -6.52
CA PHE A 114 4.54 6.31 -7.46
C PHE A 114 4.06 5.09 -8.21
N PHE A 115 2.76 4.87 -8.22
CA PHE A 115 2.16 3.71 -8.84
C PHE A 115 1.19 4.13 -9.93
N HIS A 116 1.26 3.42 -11.04
CA HIS A 116 0.23 3.48 -12.08
C HIS A 116 -0.75 2.33 -11.87
N ARG A 117 -2.02 2.55 -12.21
CA ARG A 117 -3.00 1.47 -12.22
C ARG A 117 -2.68 0.52 -13.37
N THR A 118 -2.82 -0.79 -13.16
CA THR A 118 -2.87 -1.73 -14.28
C THR A 118 -4.30 -1.83 -14.75
N GLU A 119 -4.51 -1.77 -16.06
CA GLU A 119 -5.80 -2.17 -16.62
C GLU A 119 -6.05 -3.64 -16.25
N ALA A 120 -7.25 -3.94 -15.75
CA ALA A 120 -7.68 -5.32 -15.65
C ALA A 120 -7.61 -5.90 -17.07
N ARG A 121 -6.79 -6.93 -17.27
CA ARG A 121 -6.83 -7.67 -18.53
C ARG A 121 -8.24 -8.25 -18.62
N ALA A 122 -9.01 -7.78 -19.61
CA ALA A 122 -10.30 -8.35 -19.98
C ALA A 122 -10.14 -9.83 -20.35
#